data_AF-A0A947D8R0-F1
#
_entry.id   AF-A0A947D8R0-F1
#
_cell.length_a   1.000
_cell.length_b   1.000
_cell.length_c   1.000
_cell.angle_alpha   90.00
_cell.angle_beta   90.00
_cell.angle_gamma   90.00
#
_symmetry.space_group_name_H-M   'P 1'
#
loop_
_entity.id
_entity.type
_entity.pdbx_description
1 polymer ?
#
loop_
_entity_poly.entity_id
_entity_poly.type
_entity_poly.pdbx_seq_one_letter_code
_entity_poly.pdbx_strand_id
1 'polypeptide(L)'
;MSSPGRPSHFDIATGRDLTGPEAGPQAEALVARLAMAAEIYPQWRIDSGPAAGRIVEVSLRDPLASDQVRIILGSDGAVITVSVTAEPSGWVRLAVERDGVEIARAHADRPYEEIELLPPDLEDAADPPGRIGKRIDWIMLSAAAWPILGALAGPDGFVVAAVVEA
;
A
#
# COMPACT_ATOMS: atom_id res chain seq x y z
N MET A 1 14.33 -16.33 -2.10
CA MET A 1 13.07 -15.57 -2.15
C MET A 1 13.00 -14.97 -3.54
N SER A 2 12.05 -15.41 -4.35
CA SER A 2 11.83 -14.83 -5.67
C SER A 2 11.22 -13.45 -5.47
N SER A 3 11.78 -12.43 -6.12
CA SER A 3 11.09 -11.15 -6.25
C SER A 3 9.83 -11.37 -7.09
N PRO A 4 8.76 -10.60 -6.88
CA PRO A 4 7.70 -10.47 -7.88
C PRO A 4 8.28 -10.11 -9.25
N GLY A 5 7.46 -10.11 -10.31
CA GLY A 5 7.82 -9.55 -11.62
C GLY A 5 8.53 -8.19 -11.51
N ARG A 6 9.25 -7.76 -12.55
CA ARG A 6 10.06 -6.54 -12.44
C ARG A 6 9.16 -5.31 -12.21
N PRO A 7 9.49 -4.40 -11.29
CA PRO A 7 8.77 -3.14 -11.21
C PRO A 7 9.00 -2.41 -12.53
N SER A 8 7.93 -1.87 -13.09
CA SER A 8 7.92 -1.22 -14.39
C SER A 8 7.33 0.16 -14.20
N HIS A 9 8.19 1.18 -14.15
CA HIS A 9 7.73 2.56 -14.11
C HIS A 9 7.76 3.16 -15.50
N PHE A 10 6.59 3.47 -16.07
CA PHE A 10 6.52 4.16 -17.36
C PHE A 10 6.81 5.66 -17.17
N ASP A 11 7.98 6.11 -17.64
CA ASP A 11 8.34 7.52 -17.66
C ASP A 11 7.71 8.21 -18.87
N ILE A 12 6.68 9.02 -18.62
CA ILE A 12 5.95 9.78 -19.65
C ILE A 12 6.84 10.81 -20.35
N ALA A 13 7.85 11.37 -19.67
CA ALA A 13 8.73 12.38 -20.26
C ALA A 13 9.70 11.77 -21.28
N THR A 14 10.12 10.53 -21.06
CA THR A 14 11.09 9.83 -21.93
C THR A 14 10.45 8.74 -22.80
N GLY A 15 9.22 8.33 -22.50
CA GLY A 15 8.50 7.24 -23.17
C GLY A 15 9.11 5.86 -22.93
N ARG A 16 9.79 5.66 -21.80
CA ARG A 16 10.53 4.42 -21.47
C ARG A 16 10.01 3.79 -20.19
N ASP A 17 10.02 2.46 -20.16
CA ASP A 17 9.88 1.70 -18.92
C ASP A 17 11.22 1.68 -18.17
N LEU A 18 11.23 2.24 -16.97
CA LEU A 18 12.34 2.13 -16.03
C LEU A 18 12.17 0.85 -15.23
N THR A 19 13.25 0.06 -15.14
CA THR A 19 13.26 -1.21 -14.40
C THR A 19 14.55 -1.36 -13.60
N GLY A 20 14.50 -2.11 -12.50
CA GLY A 20 15.68 -2.38 -11.68
C GLY A 20 16.23 -1.12 -10.98
N PRO A 21 17.56 -0.97 -10.82
CA PRO A 21 18.16 0.15 -10.08
C PRO A 21 17.77 1.54 -10.57
N GLU A 22 17.45 1.69 -11.86
CA GLU A 22 17.03 2.96 -12.45
C GLU A 22 15.64 3.40 -11.96
N ALA A 23 14.84 2.49 -11.41
CA ALA A 23 13.54 2.75 -10.79
C ALA A 23 13.62 3.11 -9.29
N GLY A 24 14.82 3.08 -8.69
CA GLY A 24 15.02 3.40 -7.27
C GLY A 24 14.49 4.78 -6.85
N PRO A 25 14.80 5.87 -7.57
CA PRO A 25 14.26 7.20 -7.26
C PRO A 25 12.72 7.27 -7.31
N GLN A 26 12.08 6.45 -8.14
CA GLN A 26 10.63 6.37 -8.25
C GLN A 26 10.03 5.66 -7.04
N ALA A 27 10.69 4.62 -6.54
CA ALA A 27 10.33 3.98 -5.28
C ALA A 27 10.42 4.98 -4.11
N GLU A 28 11.52 5.73 -4.00
CA GLU A 28 11.68 6.78 -2.99
C GLU A 28 10.58 7.86 -3.08
N ALA A 29 10.27 8.31 -4.29
CA ALA A 29 9.20 9.28 -4.52
C ALA A 29 7.82 8.72 -4.12
N LEU A 30 7.57 7.42 -4.37
CA LEU A 30 6.34 6.76 -3.94
C LEU A 30 6.26 6.66 -2.41
N VAL A 31 7.36 6.34 -1.72
CA VAL A 31 7.41 6.35 -0.25
C VAL A 31 7.05 7.73 0.30
N ALA A 32 7.69 8.79 -0.20
CA ALA A 32 7.41 10.16 0.22
C ALA A 32 5.94 10.55 -0.03
N ARG A 33 5.38 10.10 -1.14
CA ARG A 33 3.99 10.35 -1.50
C ARG A 33 3.00 9.65 -0.56
N LEU A 34 3.26 8.39 -0.19
CA LEU A 34 2.45 7.65 0.78
C LEU A 34 2.53 8.29 2.17
N ALA A 35 3.73 8.75 2.57
CA ALA A 35 3.93 9.47 3.83
C ALA A 35 3.09 10.76 3.88
N MET A 36 3.16 11.57 2.83
CA MET A 36 2.38 12.80 2.69
C MET A 36 0.87 12.52 2.71
N ALA A 37 0.41 11.47 2.03
CA ALA A 37 -1.00 11.10 2.03
C ALA A 37 -1.49 10.69 3.43
N ALA A 38 -0.67 9.99 4.22
CA ALA A 38 -0.99 9.64 5.60
C ALA A 38 -1.15 10.87 6.51
N GLU A 39 -0.44 11.97 6.22
CA GLU A 39 -0.59 13.24 6.95
C GLU A 39 -1.82 14.04 6.49
N ILE A 40 -2.10 14.07 5.18
CA ILE A 40 -3.21 14.84 4.60
C ILE A 40 -4.56 14.15 4.85
N TYR A 41 -4.59 12.83 4.85
CA TYR A 41 -5.81 12.02 4.99
C TYR A 41 -5.78 11.16 6.26
N PRO A 42 -5.97 11.77 7.43
CA PRO A 42 -5.85 11.06 8.71
C PRO A 42 -7.03 10.13 8.99
N GLN A 43 -8.12 10.21 8.23
CA GLN A 43 -9.31 9.39 8.46
C GLN A 43 -9.76 8.69 7.19
N TRP A 44 -9.88 7.38 7.28
CA TRP A 44 -10.35 6.51 6.22
C TRP A 44 -11.56 5.72 6.70
N ARG A 45 -12.59 5.61 5.88
CA ARG A 45 -13.76 4.78 6.15
C ARG A 45 -13.70 3.52 5.31
N ILE A 46 -13.92 2.37 5.94
CA ILE A 46 -14.16 1.11 5.23
C ILE A 46 -15.56 1.18 4.63
N ASP A 47 -15.69 0.98 3.31
CA ASP A 47 -16.97 1.09 2.59
C ASP A 47 -17.61 -0.27 2.28
N SER A 48 -16.88 -1.37 2.48
CA SER A 48 -17.32 -2.72 2.13
C SER A 48 -17.41 -3.68 3.32
N GLY A 49 -18.22 -4.72 3.17
CA GLY A 49 -18.23 -5.88 4.07
C GLY A 49 -18.74 -5.62 5.49
N PRO A 50 -18.51 -6.56 6.43
CA PRO A 50 -19.02 -6.47 7.80
C PRO A 50 -18.49 -5.28 8.60
N ALA A 51 -17.38 -4.69 8.17
CA ALA A 51 -16.76 -3.53 8.80
C ALA A 51 -17.13 -2.20 8.11
N ALA A 52 -18.09 -2.19 7.18
CA ALA A 52 -18.54 -0.97 6.51
C ALA A 52 -18.96 0.11 7.52
N GLY A 53 -18.52 1.35 7.29
CA GLY A 53 -18.72 2.48 8.19
C GLY A 53 -17.65 2.63 9.28
N ARG A 54 -16.80 1.63 9.51
CA ARG A 54 -15.69 1.73 10.47
C ARG A 54 -14.67 2.77 10.01
N ILE A 55 -14.25 3.62 10.94
CA ILE A 55 -13.18 4.60 10.74
C ILE A 55 -11.84 3.98 11.16
N VAL A 56 -10.84 4.19 10.30
CA VAL A 56 -9.44 3.90 10.53
C VAL A 56 -8.71 5.25 10.59
N GLU A 57 -8.13 5.53 11.75
CA GLU A 57 -7.25 6.68 11.95
C GLU A 57 -5.88 6.34 11.38
N VAL A 58 -5.34 7.23 10.55
CA VAL A 58 -4.05 7.10 9.88
C VAL A 58 -3.14 8.20 10.38
N SER A 59 -1.92 7.85 10.75
CA SER A 59 -0.92 8.84 11.17
C SER A 59 0.47 8.42 10.75
N LEU A 60 1.32 9.41 10.52
CA LEU A 60 2.74 9.21 10.30
C LEU A 60 3.45 9.11 11.66
N ARG A 61 4.36 8.15 11.80
CA ARG A 61 5.33 8.13 12.89
C ARG A 61 6.69 8.49 12.34
N ASP A 62 7.18 9.66 12.74
CA ASP A 62 8.46 10.20 12.30
C ASP A 62 9.61 9.23 12.61
N PRO A 63 10.45 8.90 11.61
CA PRO A 63 11.75 8.36 11.89
C PRO A 63 12.72 9.52 12.11
N LEU A 64 13.18 9.72 13.35
CA LEU A 64 14.32 10.59 13.65
C LEU A 64 15.62 10.15 12.92
N ALA A 65 15.68 8.96 12.29
CA ALA A 65 16.91 8.42 11.70
C ALA A 65 16.80 7.22 10.70
N SER A 66 15.65 6.84 10.13
CA SER A 66 15.55 5.64 9.25
C SER A 66 15.14 5.92 7.81
N ASP A 67 15.65 5.07 6.91
CA ASP A 67 15.27 4.86 5.50
C ASP A 67 13.86 4.26 5.29
N GLN A 68 13.11 4.15 6.38
CA GLN A 68 11.78 3.58 6.46
C GLN A 68 10.81 4.62 6.99
N VAL A 69 9.68 4.78 6.30
CA VAL A 69 8.50 5.49 6.80
C VAL A 69 7.61 4.52 7.56
N ARG A 70 7.04 4.97 8.69
CA ARG A 70 6.06 4.19 9.45
C ARG A 70 4.71 4.90 9.45
N ILE A 71 3.71 4.22 8.89
CA ILE A 71 2.32 4.65 8.94
C ILE A 71 1.62 3.82 10.02
N ILE A 72 0.89 4.48 10.91
CA ILE A 72 0.14 3.86 11.99
C ILE A 72 -1.33 3.89 11.62
N LEU A 73 -1.98 2.72 11.66
CA LEU A 73 -3.42 2.57 11.49
C LEU A 73 -4.04 2.23 12.84
N GLY A 74 -4.94 3.07 13.32
CA GLY A 74 -5.69 2.88 14.56
C GLY A 74 -7.17 2.61 14.28
N SER A 75 -7.74 1.57 14.90
CA SER A 75 -9.19 1.35 14.88
C SER A 75 -9.62 0.45 16.04
N ASP A 76 -10.72 0.80 16.72
CA ASP A 76 -11.29 0.02 17.83
C ASP A 76 -10.27 -0.41 18.91
N GLY A 77 -9.28 0.45 19.20
CA GLY A 77 -8.21 0.18 20.17
C GLY A 77 -7.09 -0.75 19.66
N ALA A 78 -7.21 -1.29 18.44
CA ALA A 78 -6.12 -1.98 17.76
C ALA A 78 -5.20 -0.98 17.05
N VAL A 79 -3.90 -1.29 17.04
CA VAL A 79 -2.88 -0.51 16.35
C VAL A 79 -2.13 -1.43 15.38
N ILE A 80 -2.07 -1.03 14.12
CA ILE A 80 -1.30 -1.67 13.07
C ILE A 80 -0.20 -0.71 12.63
N THR A 81 1.01 -1.23 12.46
CA THR A 81 2.13 -0.46 11.88
C THR A 81 2.37 -0.94 10.46
N VAL A 82 2.41 -0.02 9.52
CA VAL A 82 2.82 -0.26 8.14
C VAL A 82 4.18 0.38 7.93
N SER A 83 5.19 -0.48 7.81
CA SER A 83 6.54 -0.11 7.48
C SER A 83 6.70 -0.02 5.97
N VAL A 84 7.05 1.16 5.46
CA VAL A 84 7.15 1.47 4.03
C VAL A 84 8.62 1.76 3.70
N THR A 85 9.20 0.97 2.80
CA THR A 85 10.63 1.03 2.46
C THR A 85 10.81 1.00 0.94
N ALA A 86 11.60 1.93 0.40
CA ALA A 86 12.03 1.90 -0.99
C ALA A 86 13.13 0.85 -1.16
N GLU A 87 13.01 -0.01 -2.17
CA GLU A 87 14.03 -1.01 -2.47
C GLU A 87 14.88 -0.59 -3.68
N PRO A 88 16.17 -0.94 -3.74
CA PRO A 88 17.01 -0.71 -4.91
C PRO A 88 16.50 -1.38 -6.20
N SER A 89 15.56 -2.32 -6.08
CA SER A 89 14.92 -2.99 -7.20
C SER A 89 13.93 -2.10 -7.96
N GLY A 90 13.49 -0.99 -7.35
CA GLY A 90 12.38 -0.14 -7.82
C GLY A 90 11.04 -0.42 -7.15
N TRP A 91 10.93 -1.50 -6.38
CA TRP A 91 9.74 -1.80 -5.58
C TRP A 91 9.68 -0.94 -4.31
N VAL A 92 8.46 -0.65 -3.86
CA VAL A 92 8.23 -0.22 -2.47
C VAL A 92 7.71 -1.41 -1.68
N ARG A 93 8.41 -1.79 -0.61
CA ARG A 93 7.96 -2.86 0.29
C ARG A 93 7.09 -2.28 1.40
N LEU A 94 5.94 -2.92 1.63
CA LEU A 94 5.04 -2.67 2.74
C LEU A 94 5.03 -3.89 3.66
N ALA A 95 5.52 -3.73 4.89
CA ALA A 95 5.40 -4.74 5.93
C ALA A 95 4.34 -4.28 6.95
N VAL A 96 3.32 -5.10 7.16
CA VAL A 96 2.17 -4.80 8.02
C VAL A 96 2.32 -5.61 9.30
N GLU A 97 2.43 -4.92 10.42
CA GLU A 97 2.70 -5.50 11.73
C GLU A 97 1.58 -5.19 12.73
N ARG A 98 1.26 -6.18 13.56
CA ARG A 98 0.41 -6.04 14.74
C ARG A 98 1.17 -6.60 15.94
N ASP A 99 1.26 -5.82 17.01
CA ASP A 99 1.95 -6.24 18.25
C ASP A 99 3.39 -6.73 18.01
N GLY A 100 4.09 -6.13 17.03
CA GLY A 100 5.46 -6.47 16.65
C GLY A 100 5.60 -7.74 15.78
N VAL A 101 4.51 -8.32 15.33
CA VAL A 101 4.48 -9.50 14.44
C VAL A 101 4.02 -9.08 13.05
N GLU A 102 4.79 -9.42 12.01
CA GLU A 102 4.37 -9.22 10.61
C GLU A 102 3.18 -10.13 10.31
N ILE A 103 2.02 -9.53 9.98
CA ILE A 103 0.76 -10.21 9.68
C ILE A 103 0.42 -10.21 8.19
N ALA A 104 1.03 -9.30 7.43
CA ALA A 104 0.89 -9.23 5.98
C ALA A 104 2.07 -8.48 5.36
N ARG A 105 2.27 -8.70 4.07
CA ARG A 105 3.27 -8.01 3.24
C ARG A 105 2.72 -7.72 1.87
N ALA A 106 3.12 -6.59 1.29
CA ALA A 106 2.90 -6.27 -0.11
C ALA A 106 4.14 -5.60 -0.71
N HIS A 107 4.28 -5.69 -2.02
CA HIS A 107 5.10 -4.79 -2.82
C HIS A 107 4.18 -3.83 -3.57
N ALA A 108 4.60 -2.58 -3.69
CA ALA A 108 3.91 -1.54 -4.42
C ALA A 108 4.77 -0.99 -5.54
N ASP A 109 4.13 -0.77 -6.68
CA ASP A 109 4.67 -0.03 -7.82
C ASP A 109 3.55 0.83 -8.42
N ARG A 110 3.92 1.78 -9.25
CA ARG A 110 3.01 2.67 -9.95
C ARG A 110 3.34 2.61 -11.45
N PRO A 111 2.85 1.59 -12.17
CA PRO A 111 3.13 1.44 -13.59
C PRO A 111 2.51 2.56 -14.44
N TYR A 112 1.39 3.13 -13.97
CA TYR A 112 0.71 4.25 -14.65
C TYR A 112 0.09 5.25 -13.65
N GLU A 113 -1.24 5.29 -13.56
CA GLU A 113 -1.96 6.28 -12.78
C GLU A 113 -2.14 5.84 -11.32
N GLU A 114 -2.54 4.58 -11.13
CA GLU A 114 -2.80 3.94 -9.84
C GLU A 114 -1.56 3.26 -9.29
N ILE A 115 -1.53 3.08 -7.97
CA ILE A 115 -0.50 2.30 -7.30
C ILE A 115 -1.05 0.88 -7.17
N GLU A 116 -0.32 -0.09 -7.69
CA GLU A 116 -0.66 -1.49 -7.64
C GLU A 116 0.01 -2.14 -6.41
N LEU A 117 -0.70 -3.06 -5.77
CA LEU A 117 -0.22 -3.82 -4.63
C LEU A 117 -0.23 -5.30 -4.96
N LEU A 118 0.92 -5.95 -4.80
CA LEU A 118 1.14 -7.37 -5.07
C LEU A 118 1.62 -8.08 -3.80
N PRO A 119 1.10 -9.27 -3.46
CA PRO A 119 1.74 -10.15 -2.51
C PRO A 119 3.18 -10.50 -2.96
N PRO A 120 4.09 -10.81 -2.03
CA PRO A 120 5.48 -11.12 -2.38
C PRO A 120 5.65 -12.31 -3.33
N ASP A 121 4.72 -13.26 -3.29
CA ASP A 121 4.79 -14.51 -4.08
C ASP A 121 3.98 -14.44 -5.38
N LEU A 122 3.35 -13.30 -5.69
CA LEU A 122 2.54 -13.12 -6.89
C LEU A 122 3.36 -12.40 -7.96
N GLU A 123 3.71 -13.11 -9.03
CA GLU A 123 4.33 -12.52 -10.22
C GLU A 123 3.24 -12.02 -11.19
N ASP A 124 3.39 -10.80 -11.72
CA ASP A 124 2.65 -10.24 -12.86
C ASP A 124 1.19 -10.74 -13.02
N ALA A 125 0.30 -10.26 -12.15
CA ALA A 125 -1.13 -10.48 -12.35
C ALA A 125 -1.68 -9.46 -13.36
N ALA A 126 -2.47 -9.94 -14.34
CA ALA A 126 -3.17 -9.07 -15.28
C ALA A 126 -4.14 -8.08 -14.60
N ASP A 127 -4.59 -8.43 -13.39
CA ASP A 127 -5.34 -7.55 -12.50
C ASP A 127 -4.73 -7.65 -11.09
N PRO A 128 -4.06 -6.60 -10.57
CA PRO A 128 -3.43 -6.62 -9.26
C PRO A 128 -4.50 -6.81 -8.17
N PRO A 129 -4.26 -7.68 -7.18
CA PRO A 129 -5.22 -7.94 -6.12
C PRO A 129 -5.38 -6.76 -5.15
N GLY A 130 -4.50 -5.76 -5.20
CA GLY A 130 -4.69 -4.51 -4.48
C GLY A 130 -4.37 -3.29 -5.33
N ARG A 131 -5.10 -2.20 -5.10
CA ARG A 131 -4.97 -0.93 -5.81
C ARG A 131 -5.18 0.24 -4.87
N ILE A 132 -4.43 1.31 -5.08
CA ILE A 132 -4.66 2.62 -4.48
C ILE A 132 -4.88 3.62 -5.60
N GLY A 133 -5.93 4.43 -5.46
CA GLY A 133 -6.29 5.44 -6.43
C GLY A 133 -5.16 6.43 -6.72
N LYS A 134 -5.16 7.00 -7.92
CA LYS A 134 -4.15 8.00 -8.35
C LYS A 134 -3.96 9.11 -7.34
N ARG A 135 -5.00 9.56 -6.64
CA ARG A 135 -4.95 10.65 -5.65
C ARG A 135 -4.71 10.15 -4.21
N ILE A 136 -4.62 8.84 -3.99
CA ILE A 136 -4.53 8.20 -2.68
C ILE A 136 -5.74 8.57 -1.81
N ASP A 137 -6.91 8.62 -2.45
CA ASP A 137 -8.21 8.91 -1.83
C ASP A 137 -9.07 7.64 -1.64
N TRP A 138 -8.65 6.51 -2.23
CA TRP A 138 -9.26 5.20 -2.01
C TRP A 138 -8.23 4.07 -2.15
N ILE A 139 -8.55 2.93 -1.53
CA ILE A 139 -7.80 1.67 -1.60
C ILE A 139 -8.77 0.50 -1.73
N MET A 140 -8.40 -0.49 -2.54
CA MET A 140 -9.09 -1.77 -2.68
C MET A 140 -8.09 -2.90 -2.49
N LEU A 141 -8.46 -3.92 -1.71
CA LEU A 141 -7.62 -5.09 -1.42
C LEU A 141 -8.44 -6.38 -1.50
N SER A 142 -7.93 -7.40 -2.19
CA SER A 142 -8.53 -8.73 -2.27
C SER A 142 -8.18 -9.55 -1.02
N ALA A 143 -9.19 -10.10 -0.36
CA ALA A 143 -8.98 -11.06 0.73
C ALA A 143 -8.47 -12.42 0.26
N ALA A 144 -8.57 -12.74 -1.03
CA ALA A 144 -7.95 -13.95 -1.58
C ALA A 144 -6.42 -13.85 -1.57
N ALA A 145 -5.88 -12.64 -1.81
CA ALA A 145 -4.44 -12.36 -1.81
C ALA A 145 -3.89 -12.12 -0.40
N TRP A 146 -4.68 -11.50 0.47
CA TRP A 146 -4.35 -11.30 1.89
C TRP A 146 -5.43 -11.89 2.80
N PRO A 147 -5.34 -13.19 3.16
CA PRO A 147 -6.39 -13.88 3.93
C PRO A 147 -6.73 -13.25 5.28
N ILE A 148 -5.81 -12.49 5.88
CA ILE A 148 -6.06 -11.73 7.11
C ILE A 148 -7.20 -10.72 6.97
N LEU A 149 -7.50 -10.28 5.75
CA LEU A 149 -8.59 -9.36 5.42
C LEU A 149 -9.95 -10.05 5.34
N GLY A 150 -10.02 -11.39 5.40
CA GLY A 150 -11.26 -12.14 5.17
C GLY A 150 -12.41 -11.75 6.10
N ALA A 151 -12.11 -11.32 7.33
CA ALA A 151 -13.13 -10.85 8.28
C ALA A 151 -13.68 -9.44 7.94
N LEU A 152 -13.00 -8.69 7.09
CA LEU A 152 -13.37 -7.33 6.67
C LEU A 152 -14.02 -7.31 5.29
N ALA A 153 -13.76 -8.32 4.46
CA ALA A 153 -14.14 -8.32 3.06
C ALA A 153 -15.65 -8.37 2.83
N GLY A 154 -16.09 -7.73 1.75
CA GLY A 154 -17.45 -7.83 1.23
C GLY A 154 -17.78 -9.22 0.64
N PRO A 155 -19.04 -9.43 0.21
CA PRO A 155 -19.46 -10.66 -0.45
C PRO A 155 -18.67 -10.99 -1.74
N ASP A 156 -18.10 -9.97 -2.36
CA ASP A 156 -17.23 -10.04 -3.54
C ASP A 156 -15.77 -10.39 -3.22
N GLY A 157 -15.42 -10.48 -1.93
CA GLY A 157 -14.08 -10.84 -1.47
C GLY A 157 -13.10 -9.65 -1.41
N PHE A 158 -13.58 -8.41 -1.48
CA PHE A 158 -12.73 -7.21 -1.43
C PHE A 158 -12.98 -6.38 -0.17
N VAL A 159 -11.92 -5.72 0.29
CA VAL A 159 -11.97 -4.62 1.26
C VAL A 159 -11.74 -3.33 0.49
N VAL A 160 -12.70 -2.42 0.54
CA VAL A 160 -12.62 -1.07 -0.02
C VAL A 160 -12.65 -0.07 1.12
N ALA A 161 -11.74 0.90 1.08
CA ALA A 161 -11.76 2.04 1.98
C ALA A 161 -11.48 3.34 1.21
N ALA A 162 -12.05 4.43 1.68
CA ALA A 162 -11.88 5.76 1.10
C ALA A 162 -11.64 6.80 2.18
N VAL A 163 -11.02 7.91 1.81
CA VAL A 163 -10.82 9.05 2.70
C VAL A 163 -12.17 9.62 3.16
N VAL A 164 -12.24 10.03 4.42
CA VAL A 164 -13.37 10.81 4.92
C VAL A 164 -13.10 12.26 4.55
N GLU A 165 -13.80 12.78 3.53
CA GLU A 165 -13.76 14.21 3.23
C GLU A 165 -14.35 15.00 4.40
N ALA A 166 -13.65 16.05 4.80
CA ALA A 166 -14.07 16.98 5.86
C ALA A 166 -15.16 17.94 5.39
#